data_AF-A3K400-F1
#
_entry.id   AF-A3K400-F1
#
_cell.length_a   1.000
_cell.length_b   1.000
_cell.length_c   1.000
_cell.angle_alpha   90.00
_cell.angle_beta   90.00
_cell.angle_gamma   90.00
#
_symmetry.space_group_name_H-M   'P 1'
#
loop_
_entity.id
_entity.type
_entity.pdbx_description
1 polymer ?
#
loop_
_entity_poly.entity_id
_entity_poly.type
_entity_poly.pdbx_seq_one_letter_code
_entity_poly.pdbx_strand_id
1 'polypeptide(L)'
;MWLKLAVIGVVLVGFALAIRAVIRANRPGAHPAPRPAAPSLGEQIGLLARAGLTLSPGVTRADLTDFGPEDTYRHDPWRLLLLTFAIRIDRPPHTPFCPAACLLRRDAFDAPQDFADALRDVARAAGTADRLGQVNAADRLSYNLGGQSREISFDAATDDILRRVLDDIAALLPAGRHLAFLDNDPQVAVFCLTDAGHAMIETAAPGLLHRTPPL
;
A
#
# COMPACT_ATOMS: atom_id res chain seq x y z
N MET A 1 45.73 51.21 27.11
CA MET A 1 46.15 49.82 26.81
C MET A 1 45.38 48.77 27.63
N TRP A 2 45.12 49.03 28.92
CA TRP A 2 44.41 48.11 29.83
C TRP A 2 42.95 47.76 29.43
N LEU A 3 42.17 48.71 28.90
CA LEU A 3 40.77 48.46 28.51
C LEU A 3 40.65 47.42 27.38
N LYS A 4 41.60 47.42 26.42
CA LYS A 4 41.61 46.44 25.31
C LYS A 4 41.91 45.02 25.82
N LEU A 5 42.80 44.88 26.80
CA LEU A 5 43.12 43.59 27.42
C LEU A 5 41.94 43.05 28.25
N ALA A 6 41.20 43.92 28.94
CA ALA A 6 39.99 43.52 29.67
C ALA A 6 38.89 43.01 28.72
N VAL A 7 38.66 43.69 27.59
CA VAL A 7 37.68 43.27 26.57
C VAL A 7 38.07 41.93 25.94
N ILE A 8 39.35 41.72 25.61
CA ILE A 8 39.83 40.44 25.09
C ILE A 8 39.61 39.31 26.11
N GLY A 9 39.87 39.58 27.39
CA GLY A 9 39.62 38.60 28.47
C GLY A 9 38.15 38.18 28.55
N VAL A 10 37.22 39.13 28.48
CA VAL A 10 35.77 38.85 28.53
C VAL A 10 35.31 38.05 27.31
N VAL A 11 35.80 38.38 26.10
CA VAL A 11 35.46 37.65 24.88
C VAL A 11 35.96 36.21 24.94
N LEU A 12 37.19 35.98 25.41
CA LEU A 12 37.76 34.64 25.54
C LEU A 12 37.00 33.78 26.56
N VAL A 13 36.59 34.35 27.69
CA VAL A 13 35.78 33.65 28.70
C VAL A 13 34.39 33.31 28.13
N GLY A 14 33.76 34.23 27.42
CA GLY A 14 32.49 33.98 26.73
C GLY A 14 32.61 32.85 25.70
N PHE A 15 33.69 32.85 24.92
CA PHE A 15 33.94 31.81 23.92
C PHE A 15 34.21 30.45 24.55
N ALA A 16 34.97 30.39 25.65
CA ALA A 16 35.22 29.15 26.38
C ALA A 16 33.95 28.57 27.00
N LEU A 17 33.05 29.42 27.50
CA LEU A 17 31.74 29.00 28.02
C LEU A 17 30.83 28.49 26.90
N ALA A 18 30.82 29.14 25.74
CA ALA A 18 30.06 28.70 24.56
C ALA A 18 30.57 27.34 24.05
N ILE A 19 31.88 27.15 23.92
CA ILE A 19 32.48 25.85 23.57
C ILE A 19 32.10 24.79 24.59
N ARG A 20 32.16 25.09 25.89
CA ARG A 20 31.81 24.14 26.94
C ARG A 20 30.32 23.77 26.93
N ALA A 21 29.44 24.70 26.57
CA ALA A 21 28.02 24.44 26.36
C ALA A 21 27.79 23.54 25.14
N VAL A 22 28.47 23.79 24.01
CA VAL A 22 28.42 22.95 22.80
C VAL A 22 28.95 21.55 23.08
N ILE A 23 30.08 21.41 23.79
CA ILE A 23 30.65 20.10 24.15
C ILE A 23 29.71 19.36 25.12
N ARG A 24 29.02 20.05 26.04
CA ARG A 24 28.04 19.43 26.92
C ARG A 24 26.78 19.00 26.17
N ALA A 25 26.33 19.77 25.18
CA ALA A 25 25.21 19.41 24.30
C ALA A 25 25.55 18.26 23.33
N ASN A 26 26.80 18.21 22.87
CA ASN A 26 27.34 17.15 22.01
C ASN A 26 28.05 16.02 22.78
N ARG A 27 27.92 15.97 24.11
CA ARG A 27 28.27 14.74 24.83
C ARG A 27 27.41 13.64 24.21
N PRO A 28 27.98 12.49 23.83
CA PRO A 28 27.16 11.36 23.44
C PRO A 28 26.29 11.01 24.65
N GLY A 29 25.05 11.51 24.62
CA GLY A 29 23.98 11.01 25.44
C GLY A 29 23.90 9.51 25.20
N ALA A 30 23.45 8.77 26.21
CA ALA A 30 23.19 7.35 26.13
C ALA A 30 22.77 6.97 24.70
N HIS A 31 23.51 6.06 24.07
CA HIS A 31 23.17 5.60 22.73
C HIS A 31 21.67 5.34 22.73
N PRO A 32 20.89 5.95 21.82
CA PRO A 32 19.48 5.59 21.72
C PRO A 32 19.45 4.07 21.63
N ALA A 33 18.62 3.43 22.47
CA ALA A 33 18.42 1.99 22.43
C ALA A 33 18.31 1.59 20.94
N PRO A 34 19.00 0.53 20.49
CA PRO A 34 19.02 0.17 19.08
C PRO A 34 17.57 0.17 18.60
N ARG A 35 17.27 1.04 17.62
CA ARG A 35 15.96 1.04 16.99
C ARG A 35 15.69 -0.41 16.58
N PRO A 36 14.49 -0.96 16.83
CA PRO A 36 14.14 -2.28 16.34
C PRO A 36 14.55 -2.36 14.87
N ALA A 37 15.30 -3.40 14.49
CA ALA A 37 15.67 -3.58 13.11
C ALA A 37 14.38 -3.63 12.27
N ALA A 38 14.34 -2.90 11.16
CA ALA A 38 13.22 -2.97 10.23
C ALA A 38 12.99 -4.44 9.83
N PRO A 39 11.73 -4.88 9.66
CA PRO A 39 11.44 -6.27 9.33
C PRO A 39 12.09 -6.62 7.99
N SER A 40 12.79 -7.74 7.96
CA SER A 40 13.32 -8.32 6.73
C SER A 40 12.20 -8.62 5.73
N LEU A 41 12.51 -8.68 4.44
CA LEU A 41 11.53 -9.02 3.41
C LEU A 41 10.87 -10.40 3.68
N GLY A 42 11.62 -11.33 4.27
CA GLY A 42 11.07 -12.64 4.65
C GLY A 42 10.04 -12.56 5.78
N GLU A 43 10.29 -11.73 6.80
CA GLU A 43 9.32 -11.48 7.86
C GLU A 43 8.07 -10.79 7.33
N GLN A 44 8.25 -9.84 6.40
CA GLN A 44 7.13 -9.15 5.76
C GLN A 44 6.26 -10.11 4.96
N ILE A 45 6.85 -10.91 4.05
CA ILE A 45 6.14 -11.94 3.28
C ILE A 45 5.44 -12.94 4.21
N GLY A 46 6.14 -13.40 5.26
CA GLY A 46 5.59 -14.36 6.20
C GLY A 46 4.38 -13.82 6.98
N LEU A 47 4.40 -12.54 7.36
CA LEU A 47 3.27 -11.90 8.02
C LEU A 47 2.09 -11.73 7.07
N LEU A 48 2.33 -11.23 5.84
CA LEU A 48 1.28 -11.06 4.84
C LEU A 48 0.64 -12.41 4.47
N ALA A 49 1.42 -13.48 4.34
CA ALA A 49 0.90 -14.83 4.10
C ALA A 49 -0.02 -15.30 5.22
N ARG A 50 0.35 -15.07 6.50
CA ARG A 50 -0.54 -15.37 7.65
C ARG A 50 -1.79 -14.50 7.67
N ALA A 51 -1.71 -13.28 7.14
CA ALA A 51 -2.86 -12.40 6.96
C ALA A 51 -3.77 -12.80 5.78
N GLY A 52 -3.42 -13.84 5.02
CA GLY A 52 -4.18 -14.32 3.87
C GLY A 52 -3.74 -13.71 2.52
N LEU A 53 -2.68 -12.91 2.51
CA LEU A 53 -2.05 -12.40 1.29
C LEU A 53 -0.84 -13.28 0.96
N THR A 54 -1.07 -14.36 0.23
CA THR A 54 0.00 -15.28 -0.19
C THR A 54 0.52 -14.90 -1.57
N LEU A 55 1.80 -15.19 -1.85
CA LEU A 55 2.30 -15.13 -3.22
C LEU A 55 1.54 -16.11 -4.11
N SER A 56 1.33 -15.72 -5.37
CA SER A 56 0.72 -16.58 -6.38
C SER A 56 1.57 -17.84 -6.61
N PRO A 57 0.96 -18.97 -7.03
CA PRO A 57 1.71 -20.17 -7.40
C PRO A 57 2.80 -19.87 -8.44
N GLY A 58 4.02 -20.32 -8.17
CA GLY A 58 5.18 -20.10 -9.04
C GLY A 58 5.85 -18.72 -8.90
N VAL A 59 5.29 -17.80 -8.11
CA VAL A 59 5.90 -16.51 -7.76
C VAL A 59 6.77 -16.68 -6.52
N THR A 60 7.97 -16.13 -6.58
CA THR A 60 8.99 -16.32 -5.55
C THR A 60 9.50 -14.99 -5.01
N ARG A 61 10.33 -15.07 -3.97
CA ARG A 61 11.08 -13.91 -3.47
C ARG A 61 11.98 -13.29 -4.55
N ALA A 62 12.49 -14.11 -5.48
CA ALA A 62 13.34 -13.60 -6.56
C ALA A 62 12.58 -12.61 -7.44
N ASP A 63 11.31 -12.90 -7.76
CA ASP A 63 10.46 -12.00 -8.55
C ASP A 63 10.22 -10.66 -7.83
N LEU A 64 10.13 -10.67 -6.49
CA LEU A 64 10.05 -9.44 -5.70
C LEU A 64 11.35 -8.64 -5.74
N THR A 65 12.50 -9.34 -5.73
CA THR A 65 13.81 -8.69 -5.79
C THR A 65 14.19 -8.20 -7.19
N ASP A 66 13.60 -8.78 -8.24
CA ASP A 66 13.69 -8.29 -9.61
C ASP A 66 12.96 -6.94 -9.75
N PHE A 67 11.88 -6.72 -8.98
CA PHE A 67 11.17 -5.44 -8.92
C PHE A 67 11.95 -4.37 -8.14
N GLY A 68 12.69 -4.77 -7.10
CA GLY A 68 13.55 -3.86 -6.35
C GLY A 68 14.39 -4.59 -5.30
N PRO A 69 15.59 -4.10 -4.96
CA PRO A 69 16.45 -4.76 -4.00
C PRO A 69 15.78 -4.86 -2.62
N GLU A 70 16.17 -5.86 -1.83
CA GLU A 70 15.60 -6.11 -0.50
C GLU A 70 15.66 -4.89 0.42
N ASP A 71 16.74 -4.10 0.32
CA ASP A 71 16.92 -2.88 1.10
C ASP A 71 15.80 -1.86 0.87
N THR A 72 15.19 -1.82 -0.32
CA THR A 72 14.06 -0.94 -0.61
C THR A 72 12.83 -1.33 0.21
N TYR A 73 12.53 -2.63 0.30
CA TYR A 73 11.43 -3.14 1.13
C TYR A 73 11.69 -2.96 2.63
N ARG A 74 12.95 -2.91 3.06
CA ARG A 74 13.30 -2.60 4.45
C ARG A 74 13.19 -1.11 4.77
N HIS A 75 13.37 -0.25 3.77
CA HIS A 75 13.30 1.20 3.92
C HIS A 75 11.86 1.70 4.08
N ASP A 76 10.93 1.13 3.32
CA ASP A 76 9.49 1.38 3.43
C ASP A 76 8.73 0.06 3.66
N PRO A 77 8.81 -0.49 4.89
CA PRO A 77 8.24 -1.79 5.20
C PRO A 77 6.73 -1.76 5.04
N TRP A 78 6.17 -2.90 4.63
CA TRP A 78 4.74 -3.13 4.41
C TRP A 78 4.18 -2.40 3.19
N ARG A 79 4.33 -1.07 3.09
CA ARG A 79 3.73 -0.28 2.01
C ARG A 79 4.24 -0.73 0.64
N LEU A 80 5.56 -0.77 0.45
CA LEU A 80 6.12 -1.17 -0.84
C LEU A 80 5.75 -2.62 -1.19
N LEU A 81 5.82 -3.54 -0.23
CA LEU A 81 5.46 -4.94 -0.45
C LEU A 81 3.98 -5.10 -0.80
N LEU A 82 3.08 -4.37 -0.13
CA LEU A 82 1.65 -4.37 -0.42
C LEU A 82 1.36 -3.81 -1.83
N LEU A 83 2.04 -2.74 -2.25
CA LEU A 83 1.96 -2.22 -3.62
C LEU A 83 2.46 -3.26 -4.63
N THR A 84 3.60 -3.91 -4.36
CA THR A 84 4.12 -4.98 -5.23
C THR A 84 3.15 -6.15 -5.31
N PHE A 85 2.48 -6.52 -4.21
CA PHE A 85 1.48 -7.59 -4.20
C PHE A 85 0.28 -7.29 -5.10
N ALA A 86 -0.08 -6.02 -5.26
CA ALA A 86 -1.22 -5.58 -6.07
C ALA A 86 -0.94 -5.52 -7.57
N ILE A 87 0.33 -5.53 -7.99
CA ILE A 87 0.70 -5.53 -9.41
C ILE A 87 0.91 -6.95 -9.97
N ARG A 88 1.13 -7.00 -11.28
CA ARG A 88 1.46 -8.22 -12.02
C ARG A 88 2.94 -8.24 -12.35
N ILE A 89 3.49 -9.45 -12.44
CA ILE A 89 4.85 -9.65 -12.89
C ILE A 89 4.97 -9.19 -14.35
N ASP A 90 6.01 -8.44 -14.65
CA ASP A 90 6.30 -7.92 -16.00
C ASP A 90 6.98 -8.98 -16.90
N ARG A 91 6.33 -10.14 -17.02
CA ARG A 91 6.63 -11.17 -18.01
C ARG A 91 5.40 -12.06 -18.23
N PRO A 92 5.19 -12.60 -19.45
CA PRO A 92 4.11 -13.53 -19.71
C PRO A 92 4.12 -14.73 -18.72
N PRO A 93 2.96 -15.16 -18.20
CA PRO A 93 1.59 -14.74 -18.54
C PRO A 93 1.05 -13.54 -17.73
N HIS A 94 1.91 -12.71 -17.14
CA HIS A 94 1.54 -11.56 -16.30
C HIS A 94 0.72 -11.95 -15.06
N THR A 95 1.21 -12.97 -14.36
CA THR A 95 0.65 -13.46 -13.09
C THR A 95 0.68 -12.35 -12.04
N PRO A 96 -0.39 -12.14 -11.26
CA PRO A 96 -0.35 -11.22 -10.11
C PRO A 96 0.65 -11.71 -9.06
N PHE A 97 1.30 -10.81 -8.33
CA PHE A 97 2.13 -11.23 -7.19
C PHE A 97 1.31 -11.89 -6.09
N CYS A 98 0.13 -11.34 -5.78
CA CYS A 98 -0.85 -11.93 -4.87
C CYS A 98 -2.20 -12.08 -5.58
N PRO A 99 -2.82 -13.28 -5.56
CA PRO A 99 -4.10 -13.47 -6.25
C PRO A 99 -5.25 -12.73 -5.57
N ALA A 100 -5.11 -12.39 -4.27
CA ALA A 100 -6.10 -11.67 -3.47
C ALA A 100 -5.89 -10.14 -3.50
N ALA A 101 -5.11 -9.63 -4.46
CA ALA A 101 -4.82 -8.21 -4.63
C ALA A 101 -4.91 -7.77 -6.09
N CYS A 102 -5.23 -6.49 -6.30
CA CYS A 102 -5.14 -5.82 -7.60
C CYS A 102 -4.87 -4.33 -7.43
N LEU A 103 -4.31 -3.71 -8.46
CA LEU A 103 -4.03 -2.27 -8.50
C LEU A 103 -5.03 -1.58 -9.42
N LEU A 104 -5.71 -0.55 -8.91
CA LEU A 104 -6.49 0.39 -9.71
C LEU A 104 -5.66 1.64 -9.95
N ARG A 105 -5.64 2.15 -11.19
CA ARG A 105 -4.95 3.39 -11.56
C ARG A 105 -5.98 4.41 -12.01
N ARG A 106 -6.28 5.40 -11.17
CA ARG A 106 -7.40 6.34 -11.41
C ARG A 106 -7.23 7.17 -12.68
N ASP A 107 -5.98 7.41 -13.06
CA ASP A 107 -5.57 8.16 -14.23
C ASP A 107 -5.48 7.31 -15.52
N ALA A 108 -5.87 6.04 -15.47
CA ALA A 108 -5.77 5.10 -16.60
C ALA A 108 -7.15 4.59 -17.08
N PHE A 109 -8.22 5.34 -16.81
CA PHE A 109 -9.58 5.03 -17.27
C PHE A 109 -9.96 5.93 -18.45
N ASP A 110 -9.29 5.71 -19.58
CA ASP A 110 -9.46 6.51 -20.80
C ASP A 110 -10.54 5.95 -21.73
N ALA A 111 -10.90 4.68 -21.55
CA ALA A 111 -11.88 3.97 -22.35
C ALA A 111 -12.89 3.19 -21.48
N PRO A 112 -14.14 2.98 -21.97
CA PRO A 112 -15.11 2.09 -21.34
C PRO A 112 -14.56 0.72 -20.93
N GLN A 113 -13.68 0.15 -21.75
CA GLN A 113 -13.10 -1.17 -21.52
C GLN A 113 -12.23 -1.23 -20.25
N ASP A 114 -11.61 -0.11 -19.84
CA ASP A 114 -10.77 -0.05 -18.65
C ASP A 114 -11.60 -0.31 -17.38
N PHE A 115 -12.86 0.16 -17.34
CA PHE A 115 -13.78 -0.13 -16.24
C PHE A 115 -14.19 -1.60 -16.17
N ALA A 116 -14.39 -2.23 -17.33
CA ALA A 116 -14.68 -3.66 -17.38
C ALA A 116 -13.48 -4.50 -16.91
N ASP A 117 -12.26 -4.08 -17.24
CA ASP A 117 -11.04 -4.77 -16.81
C ASP A 117 -10.78 -4.57 -15.31
N ALA A 118 -11.01 -3.37 -14.79
CA ALA A 118 -10.99 -3.10 -13.35
C ALA A 118 -12.02 -3.96 -12.59
N LEU A 119 -13.26 -4.03 -13.07
CA LEU A 119 -14.31 -4.90 -12.49
C LEU A 119 -13.84 -6.37 -12.42
N ARG A 120 -13.26 -6.89 -13.51
CA ARG A 120 -12.74 -8.27 -13.56
C ARG A 120 -11.57 -8.47 -12.61
N ASP A 121 -10.66 -7.51 -12.53
CA ASP A 121 -9.48 -7.59 -11.66
C ASP A 121 -9.86 -7.55 -10.18
N VAL A 122 -10.79 -6.68 -9.79
CA VAL A 122 -11.31 -6.65 -8.41
C VAL A 122 -12.11 -7.92 -8.12
N ALA A 123 -12.98 -8.39 -9.02
CA ALA A 123 -13.74 -9.61 -8.80
C ALA A 123 -12.83 -10.84 -8.64
N ARG A 124 -11.73 -10.90 -9.40
CA ARG A 124 -10.69 -11.92 -9.23
C ARG A 124 -10.00 -11.80 -7.88
N ALA A 125 -9.54 -10.61 -7.49
CA ALA A 125 -8.91 -10.37 -6.20
C ALA A 125 -9.84 -10.69 -5.01
N ALA A 126 -11.13 -10.41 -5.17
CA ALA A 126 -12.18 -10.69 -4.20
C ALA A 126 -12.53 -12.19 -4.10
N GLY A 127 -12.14 -13.00 -5.08
CA GLY A 127 -12.56 -14.40 -5.18
C GLY A 127 -14.04 -14.55 -5.58
N THR A 128 -14.58 -13.60 -6.33
CA THR A 128 -15.98 -13.57 -6.81
C THR A 128 -16.08 -13.62 -8.33
N ALA A 129 -14.99 -13.92 -9.04
CA ALA A 129 -14.95 -13.96 -10.50
C ALA A 129 -15.88 -15.03 -11.11
N ASP A 130 -16.09 -16.15 -10.42
CA ASP A 130 -17.05 -17.20 -10.78
C ASP A 130 -18.52 -16.72 -10.74
N ARG A 131 -18.78 -15.66 -9.98
CA ARG A 131 -20.11 -15.02 -9.85
C ARG A 131 -20.28 -13.82 -10.76
N LEU A 132 -19.23 -13.45 -11.51
CA LEU A 132 -19.27 -12.40 -12.50
C LEU A 132 -19.66 -13.02 -13.85
N GLY A 133 -20.87 -12.69 -14.31
CA GLY A 133 -21.37 -13.11 -15.61
C GLY A 133 -20.80 -12.27 -16.75
N GLN A 134 -21.59 -12.09 -17.80
CA GLN A 134 -21.20 -11.26 -18.93
C GLN A 134 -20.95 -9.81 -18.48
N VAL A 135 -19.86 -9.22 -18.97
CA VAL A 135 -19.51 -7.81 -18.79
C VAL A 135 -19.44 -7.17 -20.18
N ASN A 136 -20.14 -6.06 -20.36
CA ASN A 136 -20.13 -5.27 -21.58
C ASN A 136 -19.88 -3.80 -21.23
N ALA A 137 -18.99 -3.15 -21.98
CA ALA A 137 -18.60 -1.76 -21.80
C ALA A 137 -18.58 -1.04 -23.16
N ALA A 138 -19.77 -0.84 -23.73
CA ALA A 138 -19.95 -0.12 -24.99
C ALA A 138 -20.37 1.33 -24.73
N ASP A 139 -21.65 1.56 -24.46
CA ASP A 139 -22.24 2.86 -24.09
C ASP A 139 -22.31 3.07 -22.57
N ARG A 140 -22.36 1.96 -21.81
CA ARG A 140 -22.42 1.90 -20.35
C ARG A 140 -21.66 0.67 -19.87
N LEU A 141 -21.27 0.65 -18.60
CA LEU A 141 -20.79 -0.56 -17.96
C LEU A 141 -21.99 -1.39 -17.52
N SER A 142 -22.22 -2.52 -18.17
CA SER A 142 -23.28 -3.47 -17.83
C SER A 142 -22.69 -4.83 -17.47
N TYR A 143 -23.18 -5.42 -16.38
CA TYR A 143 -22.66 -6.69 -15.89
C TYR A 143 -23.67 -7.44 -15.01
N ASN A 144 -23.53 -8.76 -14.94
CA ASN A 144 -24.24 -9.58 -13.96
C ASN A 144 -23.27 -9.97 -12.84
N LEU A 145 -23.63 -9.69 -11.59
CA LEU A 145 -22.82 -10.04 -10.43
C LEU A 145 -23.70 -10.70 -9.38
N GLY A 146 -23.40 -11.95 -9.04
CA GLY A 146 -24.17 -12.71 -8.05
C GLY A 146 -25.64 -12.92 -8.43
N GLY A 147 -25.94 -12.98 -9.74
CA GLY A 147 -27.30 -13.13 -10.26
C GLY A 147 -28.07 -11.80 -10.41
N GLN A 148 -27.48 -10.67 -10.02
CA GLN A 148 -28.11 -9.37 -10.18
C GLN A 148 -27.52 -8.62 -11.37
N SER A 149 -28.38 -8.03 -12.20
CA SER A 149 -27.95 -7.15 -13.28
C SER A 149 -27.60 -5.76 -12.74
N ARG A 150 -26.52 -5.18 -13.27
CA ARG A 150 -26.03 -3.84 -12.96
C ARG A 150 -25.78 -3.08 -14.25
N GLU A 151 -26.08 -1.78 -14.21
CA GLU A 151 -25.76 -0.84 -15.27
C GLU A 151 -25.27 0.47 -14.65
N ILE A 152 -24.14 0.97 -15.14
CA ILE A 152 -23.53 2.23 -14.70
C ILE A 152 -23.21 3.06 -15.95
N SER A 153 -23.72 4.28 -15.99
CA SER A 153 -23.45 5.24 -17.07
C SER A 153 -22.03 5.80 -16.96
N PHE A 154 -21.37 6.03 -18.09
CA PHE A 154 -20.06 6.68 -18.16
C PHE A 154 -20.14 8.21 -18.08
N ASP A 155 -21.33 8.78 -17.88
CA ASP A 155 -21.50 10.21 -17.55
C ASP A 155 -21.11 10.55 -16.11
N ALA A 156 -20.99 9.55 -15.24
CA ALA A 156 -20.57 9.70 -13.87
C ALA A 156 -19.04 9.91 -13.78
N ALA A 157 -18.59 10.54 -12.69
CA ALA A 157 -17.16 10.66 -12.42
C ALA A 157 -16.52 9.27 -12.27
N THR A 158 -15.27 9.12 -12.73
CA THR A 158 -14.51 7.86 -12.64
C THR A 158 -14.55 7.26 -11.24
N ASP A 159 -14.33 8.08 -10.22
CA ASP A 159 -14.33 7.64 -8.81
C ASP A 159 -15.72 7.14 -8.36
N ASP A 160 -16.81 7.71 -8.88
CA ASP A 160 -18.17 7.25 -8.57
C ASP A 160 -18.47 5.89 -9.24
N ILE A 161 -17.99 5.68 -10.46
CA ILE A 161 -18.12 4.39 -11.16
C ILE A 161 -17.33 3.32 -10.41
N LEU A 162 -16.09 3.62 -10.03
CA LEU A 162 -15.23 2.71 -9.29
C LEU A 162 -15.80 2.40 -7.90
N ARG A 163 -16.30 3.41 -7.17
CA ARG A 163 -16.94 3.21 -5.86
C ARG A 163 -18.13 2.26 -5.96
N ARG A 164 -19.01 2.44 -6.96
CA ARG A 164 -20.16 1.54 -7.19
C ARG A 164 -19.71 0.10 -7.48
N VAL A 165 -18.69 -0.08 -8.32
CA VAL A 165 -18.12 -1.40 -8.62
C VAL A 165 -17.55 -2.07 -7.36
N LEU A 166 -16.81 -1.32 -6.55
CA LEU A 166 -16.24 -1.80 -5.29
C LEU A 166 -17.34 -2.19 -4.28
N ASP A 167 -18.39 -1.36 -4.16
CA ASP A 167 -19.52 -1.62 -3.28
C ASP A 167 -20.30 -2.87 -3.72
N ASP A 168 -20.55 -3.04 -5.02
CA ASP A 168 -21.23 -4.21 -5.57
C ASP A 168 -20.44 -5.51 -5.32
N ILE A 169 -19.11 -5.47 -5.43
CA ILE A 169 -18.25 -6.62 -5.09
C ILE A 169 -18.22 -6.85 -3.57
N ALA A 170 -18.07 -5.81 -2.77
CA ALA A 170 -18.04 -5.92 -1.32
C ALA A 170 -19.33 -6.53 -0.76
N ALA A 171 -20.49 -6.20 -1.35
CA ALA A 171 -21.78 -6.77 -0.98
C ALA A 171 -21.90 -8.29 -1.22
N LEU A 172 -21.04 -8.86 -2.07
CA LEU A 172 -21.01 -10.29 -2.34
C LEU A 172 -20.05 -11.09 -1.45
N LEU A 173 -19.18 -10.41 -0.71
CA LEU A 173 -18.19 -11.08 0.13
C LEU A 173 -18.88 -11.84 1.27
N PRO A 174 -18.39 -13.05 1.62
CA PRO A 174 -18.91 -13.78 2.76
C PRO A 174 -18.60 -13.04 4.06
N ALA A 175 -19.39 -13.32 5.11
CA ALA A 175 -19.22 -12.71 6.41
C ALA A 175 -17.78 -12.88 6.94
N GLY A 176 -17.23 -11.81 7.52
CA GLY A 176 -15.86 -11.76 8.04
C GLY A 176 -14.78 -11.49 6.97
N ARG A 177 -15.18 -11.17 5.73
CA ARG A 177 -14.29 -10.68 4.68
C ARG A 177 -14.70 -9.29 4.20
N HIS A 178 -13.73 -8.51 3.76
CA HIS A 178 -13.92 -7.17 3.22
C HIS A 178 -12.82 -6.80 2.23
N LEU A 179 -13.10 -5.77 1.43
CA LEU A 179 -12.08 -5.08 0.65
C LEU A 179 -11.32 -4.11 1.56
N ALA A 180 -10.00 -4.10 1.45
CA ALA A 180 -9.11 -3.16 2.11
C ALA A 180 -8.29 -2.40 1.07
N PHE A 181 -7.96 -1.15 1.36
CA PHE A 181 -7.42 -0.20 0.39
C PHE A 181 -6.13 0.42 0.89
N LEU A 182 -5.10 0.43 0.05
CA LEU A 182 -3.89 1.21 0.25
C LEU A 182 -3.89 2.36 -0.75
N ASP A 183 -3.96 3.60 -0.25
CA ASP A 183 -3.88 4.80 -1.07
C ASP A 183 -2.42 5.09 -1.46
N ASN A 184 -2.18 5.22 -2.76
CA ASN A 184 -0.90 5.59 -3.35
C ASN A 184 -1.13 6.40 -4.63
N ASP A 185 -1.84 7.52 -4.50
CA ASP A 185 -2.20 8.44 -5.58
C ASP A 185 -1.16 8.52 -6.72
N PRO A 186 -1.57 8.31 -7.99
CA PRO A 186 -2.94 8.08 -8.49
C PRO A 186 -3.44 6.63 -8.37
N GLN A 187 -2.72 5.76 -7.67
CA GLN A 187 -2.99 4.33 -7.58
C GLN A 187 -3.71 3.95 -6.28
N VAL A 188 -4.60 2.97 -6.35
CA VAL A 188 -5.23 2.36 -5.18
C VAL A 188 -5.02 0.85 -5.26
N ALA A 189 -4.26 0.30 -4.32
CA ALA A 189 -4.15 -1.14 -4.18
C ALA A 189 -5.33 -1.67 -3.36
N VAL A 190 -6.01 -2.67 -3.92
CA VAL A 190 -7.19 -3.31 -3.35
C VAL A 190 -6.85 -4.72 -2.93
N PHE A 191 -7.23 -5.10 -1.71
CA PHE A 191 -6.99 -6.42 -1.12
C PHE A 191 -8.29 -7.03 -0.62
N CYS A 192 -8.49 -8.34 -0.77
CA CYS A 192 -9.58 -9.04 -0.12
C CYS A 192 -9.07 -9.78 1.12
N LEU A 193 -9.41 -9.26 2.31
CA LEU A 193 -8.91 -9.73 3.59
C LEU A 193 -10.01 -10.35 4.43
N THR A 194 -9.61 -11.19 5.39
CA THR A 194 -10.45 -11.49 6.55
C THR A 194 -10.28 -10.40 7.61
N ASP A 195 -11.22 -10.29 8.55
CA ASP A 195 -11.07 -9.38 9.69
C ASP A 195 -9.80 -9.67 10.49
N ALA A 196 -9.47 -10.96 10.70
CA ALA A 196 -8.23 -11.36 11.38
C ALA A 196 -6.98 -10.96 10.58
N GLY A 197 -6.99 -11.16 9.26
CA GLY A 197 -5.87 -10.78 8.39
C GLY A 197 -5.63 -9.27 8.38
N HIS A 198 -6.70 -8.48 8.27
CA HIS A 198 -6.61 -7.02 8.36
C HIS A 198 -6.08 -6.58 9.74
N ALA A 199 -6.55 -7.17 10.84
CA ALA A 199 -6.07 -6.84 12.19
C ALA A 199 -4.57 -7.16 12.37
N MET A 200 -4.07 -8.24 11.76
CA MET A 200 -2.64 -8.55 11.77
C MET A 200 -1.81 -7.48 11.05
N ILE A 201 -2.27 -7.02 9.88
CA ILE A 201 -1.59 -5.96 9.13
C ILE A 201 -1.67 -4.63 9.89
N GLU A 202 -2.83 -4.28 10.44
CA GLU A 202 -3.03 -3.07 11.24
C GLU A 202 -2.13 -3.04 12.48
N THR A 203 -1.89 -4.20 13.11
CA THR A 203 -0.95 -4.28 14.24
C THR A 203 0.50 -4.03 13.80
N ALA A 204 0.88 -4.47 12.61
CA ALA A 204 2.23 -4.33 12.07
C ALA A 204 2.49 -2.96 11.41
N ALA A 205 1.46 -2.37 10.82
CA ALA A 205 1.49 -1.11 10.09
C ALA A 205 0.17 -0.33 10.31
N PRO A 206 0.00 0.31 11.48
CA PRO A 206 -1.24 0.99 11.83
C PRO A 206 -1.63 2.09 10.84
N GLY A 207 -2.90 2.11 10.44
CA GLY A 207 -3.47 3.11 9.54
C GLY A 207 -3.03 2.99 8.08
N LEU A 208 -2.28 1.95 7.71
CA LEU A 208 -1.80 1.75 6.34
C LEU A 208 -2.92 1.30 5.39
N LEU A 209 -3.87 0.51 5.88
CA LEU A 209 -5.00 0.01 5.10
C LEU A 209 -6.32 0.63 5.56
N HIS A 210 -7.12 1.11 4.61
CA HIS A 210 -8.44 1.66 4.84
C HIS A 210 -9.53 0.63 4.52
N ARG A 211 -10.69 0.72 5.20
CA ARG A 211 -11.89 -0.08 4.89
C ARG A 211 -12.80 0.59 3.87
N THR A 212 -12.60 1.88 3.63
CA THR A 212 -13.35 2.68 2.66
C THR A 212 -12.43 3.02 1.48
N PRO A 213 -12.92 2.98 0.23
CA PRO A 213 -12.11 3.37 -0.92
C PRO A 213 -11.66 4.83 -0.80
N PRO A 214 -10.36 5.15 -0.97
CA PRO A 214 -9.84 6.52 -1.01
C PRO A 214 -10.03 7.12 -2.42
N LEU A 215 -11.26 6.99 -2.94
CA LEU A 215 -11.74 7.51 -4.21
C LEU A 215 -12.62 8.73 -3.94
#